data_AF-A0A1V5JXS0-F1
#
_entry.id   AF-A0A1V5JXS0-F1
#
_cell.length_a   1.000
_cell.length_b   1.000
_cell.length_c   1.000
_cell.angle_alpha   90.00
_cell.angle_beta   90.00
_cell.angle_gamma   90.00
#
_symmetry.space_group_name_H-M   'P 1'
#
loop_
_entity.id
_entity.type
_entity.pdbx_description
1 polymer ?
#
loop_
_entity_poly.entity_id
_entity_poly.type
_entity_poly.pdbx_seq_one_letter_code
_entity_poly.pdbx_strand_id
1 'polypeptide(L)'
;MEISLNSDLSEAMRRLNIEAGKMVRYAGMERMEALKTITLNPARLLGTDEYVGSLVAGKDADLAVFDGDPLSPTSKCCLTIIEGKVYFDREEDLRSRSVKRVEEKEATR
;
A
#
# COMPACT_ATOMS: atom_id res chain seq x y z
N MET A 1 12.66 -18.21 9.33
CA MET A 1 13.37 -16.94 9.55
C MET A 1 12.43 -15.85 9.11
N GLU A 2 12.04 -14.94 10.00
CA GLU A 2 11.16 -13.82 9.63
C GLU A 2 12.02 -12.71 9.02
N ILE A 3 11.63 -12.24 7.83
CA ILE A 3 12.32 -11.19 7.08
C ILE A 3 11.35 -10.01 6.94
N SER A 4 11.79 -8.81 7.29
CA SER A 4 11.04 -7.57 7.08
C SER A 4 11.78 -6.65 6.12
N LEU A 5 11.03 -5.94 5.28
CA LEU A 5 11.56 -4.88 4.43
C LEU A 5 11.26 -3.51 5.05
N ASN A 6 12.28 -2.65 5.05
CA ASN A 6 12.16 -1.25 5.44
C ASN A 6 12.81 -0.37 4.36
N SER A 7 12.36 0.88 4.29
CA SER A 7 12.92 1.90 3.41
C SER A 7 13.50 3.00 4.28
N ASP A 8 14.82 3.15 4.26
CA ASP A 8 15.52 4.23 4.99
C ASP A 8 15.54 5.56 4.19
N LEU A 9 14.74 5.65 3.12
CA LEU A 9 14.64 6.82 2.26
C LEU A 9 13.18 7.27 2.13
N SER A 10 12.90 8.55 2.33
CA SER A 10 11.53 9.12 2.31
C SER A 10 10.75 8.80 1.03
N GLU A 11 11.41 8.86 -0.13
CA GLU A 11 10.79 8.59 -1.42
C GLU A 11 10.54 7.10 -1.67
N ALA A 12 11.41 6.23 -1.14
CA ALA A 12 11.30 4.78 -1.35
C ALA A 12 10.23 4.14 -0.45
N MET A 13 9.82 4.82 0.63
CA MET A 13 8.80 4.32 1.57
C MET A 13 7.47 4.02 0.88
N ARG A 14 7.15 4.77 -0.19
CA ARG A 14 5.93 4.60 -0.98
C ARG A 14 5.97 3.40 -1.94
N ARG A 15 7.08 2.66 -2.02
CA ARG A 15 7.34 1.60 -3.03
C ARG A 15 7.76 0.26 -2.43
N LEU A 16 7.58 0.05 -1.13
CA LEU A 16 7.94 -1.22 -0.46
C LEU A 16 7.27 -2.44 -1.09
N ASN A 17 6.06 -2.28 -1.64
CA ASN A 17 5.37 -3.34 -2.38
C ASN A 17 6.14 -3.80 -3.64
N ILE A 18 6.80 -2.88 -4.34
CA ILE A 18 7.64 -3.21 -5.49
C ILE A 18 8.92 -3.90 -5.04
N GLU A 19 9.53 -3.47 -3.93
CA GLU A 19 10.71 -4.13 -3.36
C GLU A 19 10.40 -5.57 -2.92
N ALA A 20 9.24 -5.81 -2.30
CA ALA A 20 8.75 -7.15 -2.01
C ALA A 20 8.53 -7.97 -3.30
N GLY A 21 7.97 -7.37 -4.36
CA GLY A 21 7.83 -8.01 -5.67
C GLY A 21 9.17 -8.43 -6.30
N LYS A 22 10.25 -7.67 -6.07
CA LYS A 22 11.61 -8.05 -6.50
C LYS A 22 12.10 -9.31 -5.80
N MET A 23 11.74 -9.54 -4.54
CA MET A 23 12.10 -10.78 -3.83
C MET A 23 11.47 -12.01 -4.50
N VAL A 24 10.23 -11.89 -4.97
CA VAL A 24 9.59 -12.96 -5.76
C VAL A 24 10.36 -13.19 -7.06
N ARG A 25 10.62 -12.11 -7.82
CA ARG A 25 11.19 -12.21 -9.16
C ARG A 25 12.66 -12.68 -9.20
N TYR A 26 13.47 -12.23 -8.24
CA TYR A 26 14.93 -12.36 -8.27
C TYR A 26 15.49 -13.27 -7.17
N ALA A 27 14.81 -13.37 -6.02
CA ALA A 27 15.24 -14.23 -4.90
C ALA A 27 14.48 -15.56 -4.84
N GLY A 28 13.50 -15.78 -5.73
CA GLY A 28 12.68 -17.00 -5.75
C GLY A 28 11.76 -17.14 -4.54
N MET A 29 11.49 -16.04 -3.83
CA MET A 29 10.60 -16.05 -2.68
C MET A 29 9.16 -16.33 -3.11
N GLU A 30 8.44 -17.13 -2.33
CA GLU A 30 7.02 -17.37 -2.55
C GLU A 30 6.23 -16.08 -2.34
N ARG A 31 5.14 -15.91 -3.10
CA ARG A 31 4.39 -14.64 -3.17
C ARG A 31 3.86 -14.22 -1.80
N MET A 32 3.27 -15.15 -1.02
CA MET A 32 2.77 -14.82 0.30
C MET A 32 3.89 -14.51 1.29
N GLU A 33 5.02 -15.21 1.23
CA GLU A 33 6.20 -14.84 2.03
C GLU A 33 6.69 -13.41 1.71
N ALA A 34 6.76 -13.03 0.43
CA ALA A 34 7.11 -11.67 0.04
C ALA A 34 6.11 -10.64 0.57
N LEU A 35 4.81 -10.93 0.52
CA LEU A 35 3.78 -10.04 1.06
C LEU A 35 3.90 -9.88 2.59
N LYS A 36 4.24 -10.94 3.31
CA LYS A 36 4.48 -10.89 4.76
C LYS A 36 5.64 -9.97 5.13
N THR A 37 6.66 -9.84 4.28
CA THR A 37 7.82 -8.97 4.55
C THR A 37 7.47 -7.49 4.72
N ILE A 38 6.32 -7.06 4.18
CA ILE A 38 5.82 -5.69 4.25
C ILE A 38 4.51 -5.57 5.04
N THR A 39 4.05 -6.65 5.68
CA THR A 39 2.79 -6.68 6.45
C THR A 39 2.98 -7.36 7.81
N LEU A 40 2.83 -8.69 7.86
CA LEU A 40 2.82 -9.45 9.11
C LEU A 40 4.18 -9.47 9.83
N ASN A 41 5.27 -9.63 9.09
CA ASN A 41 6.61 -9.75 9.67
C ASN A 41 7.04 -8.46 10.39
N PRO A 42 6.94 -7.26 9.78
CA PRO A 42 7.27 -6.03 10.51
C PRO A 42 6.32 -5.78 11.68
N ALA A 43 5.03 -6.15 11.58
CA ALA A 43 4.10 -6.05 12.72
C ALA A 43 4.56 -6.91 13.91
N ARG A 44 5.00 -8.16 13.65
CA ARG A 44 5.56 -9.03 14.69
C ARG A 44 6.87 -8.50 15.28
N LEU A 45 7.78 -8.02 14.43
CA LEU A 45 9.04 -7.43 14.88
C LEU A 45 8.84 -6.21 15.78
N LEU A 46 7.77 -5.44 15.53
CA LEU A 46 7.41 -4.26 16.32
C LEU A 46 6.46 -4.56 17.49
N GLY A 47 6.00 -5.81 17.65
CA GLY A 47 5.03 -6.19 18.68
C GLY A 47 3.63 -5.60 18.48
N THR A 48 3.26 -5.26 17.25
CA THR A 48 1.97 -4.68 16.89
C THR A 48 1.07 -5.64 16.11
N ASP A 49 1.46 -6.92 16.01
CA ASP A 49 0.70 -7.93 15.28
C ASP A 49 -0.62 -8.33 15.95
N GLU A 50 -0.91 -7.87 17.17
CA GLU A 50 -2.26 -7.95 17.74
C GLU A 50 -3.23 -6.99 17.04
N TYR A 51 -2.73 -5.86 16.51
CA TYR A 51 -3.52 -4.78 15.95
C TYR A 51 -3.50 -4.74 14.43
N VAL A 52 -2.33 -4.98 13.80
CA VAL A 52 -2.12 -4.76 12.36
C VAL A 52 -1.43 -5.94 11.66
N GLY A 53 -1.15 -5.78 10.36
CA GLY A 53 -0.32 -6.70 9.57
C GLY A 53 -1.02 -7.94 9.02
N SER A 54 -2.31 -8.15 9.31
CA SER A 54 -3.10 -9.25 8.71
C SER A 54 -4.59 -8.94 8.69
N LEU A 55 -5.32 -9.58 7.77
CA LEU A 55 -6.77 -9.44 7.64
C LEU A 55 -7.51 -10.46 8.52
N VAL A 56 -7.70 -10.13 9.79
CA VAL A 56 -8.40 -10.96 10.78
C VAL A 56 -9.40 -10.10 11.55
N ALA A 57 -10.58 -10.65 11.86
CA ALA A 57 -11.58 -9.93 12.66
C ALA A 57 -11.04 -9.57 14.04
N GLY A 58 -11.36 -8.35 14.51
CA GLY A 58 -10.88 -7.82 15.79
C GLY A 58 -9.60 -6.97 15.68
N LYS A 59 -8.95 -6.93 14.51
CA LYS A 59 -7.82 -6.05 14.21
C LYS A 59 -8.25 -4.70 13.66
N ASP A 60 -7.32 -3.75 13.64
CA ASP A 60 -7.53 -2.45 13.02
C ASP A 60 -7.74 -2.61 11.52
N ALA A 61 -8.71 -1.88 10.99
CA ALA A 61 -9.08 -1.92 9.58
C ALA A 61 -8.12 -1.08 8.72
N ASP A 62 -6.84 -1.44 8.76
CA ASP A 62 -5.76 -0.85 7.97
C ASP A 62 -5.59 -1.61 6.65
N LEU A 63 -6.14 -1.05 5.57
CA LEU A 63 -6.29 -1.74 4.29
C LEU A 63 -5.74 -0.90 3.15
N ALA A 64 -4.97 -1.53 2.27
CA ALA A 64 -4.62 -0.98 0.97
C ALA A 64 -5.17 -1.90 -0.12
N VAL A 65 -6.07 -1.36 -0.96
CA VAL A 65 -6.74 -2.10 -2.03
C VAL A 65 -6.09 -1.74 -3.35
N PHE A 66 -5.72 -2.76 -4.13
CA PHE A 66 -5.08 -2.59 -5.44
C PHE A 66 -6.00 -3.13 -6.55
N ASP A 67 -5.87 -2.57 -7.75
CA ASP A 67 -6.57 -3.04 -8.97
C ASP A 67 -5.99 -4.34 -9.57
N GLY A 68 -4.99 -4.92 -8.92
CA GLY A 68 -4.34 -6.16 -9.32
C GLY A 68 -3.46 -6.71 -8.19
N ASP A 69 -2.43 -7.47 -8.55
CA ASP A 69 -1.48 -7.99 -7.56
C ASP A 69 -0.71 -6.84 -6.89
N PRO A 70 -0.79 -6.64 -5.56
CA PRO A 70 -0.06 -5.59 -4.86
C PRO A 70 1.46 -5.62 -5.08
N LEU A 71 2.04 -6.79 -5.38
CA LEU A 71 3.47 -6.95 -5.64
C LEU A 71 3.86 -6.63 -7.10
N SER A 72 2.88 -6.37 -7.97
CA SER A 72 3.12 -5.99 -9.36
C SER A 72 3.42 -4.49 -9.48
N PRO A 73 4.45 -4.09 -10.26
CA PRO A 73 4.72 -2.67 -10.51
C PRO A 73 3.65 -1.99 -11.38
N THR A 74 2.78 -2.75 -12.04
CA THR A 74 1.68 -2.21 -12.86
C THR A 74 0.41 -1.93 -12.07
N SER A 75 0.30 -2.51 -10.87
CA SER A 75 -0.88 -2.36 -10.02
C SER A 75 -0.88 -1.02 -9.31
N LYS A 76 -2.08 -0.46 -9.17
CA LYS A 76 -2.32 0.85 -8.57
C LYS A 76 -3.13 0.67 -7.31
N CYS A 77 -2.75 1.39 -6.25
CA CYS A 77 -3.60 1.53 -5.09
C CYS A 77 -4.85 2.33 -5.46
N CYS A 78 -6.00 1.76 -5.19
CA CYS A 78 -7.32 2.32 -5.46
C CYS A 78 -7.98 2.89 -4.22
N LEU A 79 -7.76 2.27 -3.06
CA LEU A 79 -8.39 2.65 -1.80
C LEU A 79 -7.41 2.43 -0.65
N THR A 80 -7.26 3.42 0.22
CA THR A 80 -6.52 3.29 1.49
C THR A 80 -7.46 3.59 2.64
N ILE A 81 -7.56 2.64 3.56
CA ILE A 81 -8.34 2.72 4.79
C ILE A 81 -7.38 2.62 5.96
N ILE A 82 -7.52 3.51 6.94
CA ILE A 82 -6.75 3.51 8.19
C ILE A 82 -7.77 3.57 9.32
N GLU A 83 -7.70 2.63 10.26
CA GLU A 83 -8.63 2.51 11.40
C GLU A 83 -10.11 2.56 10.97
N GLY A 84 -10.43 1.95 9.81
CA GLY A 84 -11.80 1.90 9.27
C GLY A 84 -12.29 3.18 8.59
N LYS A 85 -11.47 4.23 8.51
CA LYS A 85 -11.78 5.47 7.79
C LYS A 85 -11.10 5.47 6.42
N VAL A 86 -11.80 5.92 5.39
CA VAL A 86 -11.23 6.09 4.04
C VAL A 86 -10.34 7.33 4.05
N TYR A 87 -9.04 7.13 3.80
CA TYR A 87 -8.05 8.22 3.69
C TYR A 87 -7.70 8.56 2.24
N PHE A 88 -7.88 7.60 1.33
CA PHE A 88 -7.66 7.81 -0.09
C PHE A 88 -8.62 6.95 -0.88
N ASP A 89 -9.34 7.57 -1.82
CA ASP A 89 -10.12 6.92 -2.86
C ASP A 89 -9.68 7.47 -4.22
N ARG A 90 -9.27 6.57 -5.12
CA ARG A 90 -8.76 6.95 -6.43
C ARG A 90 -9.82 7.55 -7.34
N GLU A 91 -11.06 7.09 -7.26
CA GLU A 91 -12.15 7.62 -8.09
C GLU A 91 -12.49 9.06 -7.67
N GLU A 92 -12.57 9.30 -6.36
CA GLU A 92 -12.79 10.63 -5.80
C GLU A 92 -11.64 11.60 -6.14
N ASP A 93 -10.39 11.14 -6.00
CA ASP A 93 -9.20 11.90 -6.38
C ASP A 93 -9.21 12.28 -7.87
N LEU A 94 -9.53 11.35 -8.77
CA LEU A 94 -9.63 11.65 -10.21
C LEU A 94 -10.74 12.67 -10.52
N ARG A 95 -11.89 12.57 -9.83
CA ARG A 95 -13.00 13.51 -9.97
C ARG A 95 -12.60 14.91 -9.54
N SER A 96 -11.97 15.05 -8.37
CA SER A 96 -11.53 16.34 -7.83
C SER A 96 -10.48 17.03 -8.72
N ARG A 97 -9.54 16.27 -9.30
CA ARG A 97 -8.53 16.79 -10.25
C ARG A 97 -9.15 17.27 -11.55
N SER A 98 -10.20 16.59 -12.00
CA SER A 98 -10.92 16.98 -13.22
C SER A 98 -11.61 18.33 -13.04
N VAL A 99 -12.25 18.54 -11.88
CA VAL A 99 -12.89 19.82 -11.52
C VAL A 99 -11.87 20.96 -11.45
N LYS A 100 -10.77 20.77 -10.69
CA LYS A 100 -9.71 21.80 -10.56
C LYS A 100 -9.12 22.24 -11.90
N ARG A 101 -8.91 21.29 -12.83
CA ARG A 101 -8.39 21.60 -14.18
C ARG A 101 -9.36 22.39 -15.04
N VAL A 102 -10.67 22.29 -14.79
CA VAL A 102 -11.67 23.11 -15.49
C VAL A 102 -11.63 24.53 -14.93
N GLU A 103 -11.63 24.69 -13.60
CA GLU A 103 -11.56 25.99 -12.93
C GLU A 103 -10.28 26.77 -13.30
N GLU A 104 -9.12 26.11 -13.34
CA GLU A 104 -7.84 26.74 -13.75
C GLU A 104 -7.86 27.24 -15.21
N LYS A 105 -8.54 26.50 -16.10
CA LYS A 105 -8.69 26.90 -17.51
C LYS A 105 -9.66 28.07 -17.69
N GLU A 106 -10.69 28.15 -16.86
CA GLU A 106 -11.64 29.27 -16.85
C GLU A 106 -11.02 30.53 -16.23
N ALA A 107 -10.19 30.40 -15.18
CA ALA A 107 -9.51 31.52 -14.53
C ALA A 107 -8.38 32.15 -15.36
N THR A 108 -7.87 31.43 -16.37
CA THR A 108 -6.79 31.91 -17.26
C THR A 108 -7.34 32.53 -18.57
N ARG A 109 -8.67 32.63 -18.71
CA ARG A 109 -9.36 33.18 -19.89
C ARG A 109 -10.04 34.49 -19.56
#